data_AF-A0A4Y9Y9H5-F1
#
_entry.id   AF-A0A4Y9Y9H5-F1
#
_cell.length_a   1.000
_cell.length_b   1.000
_cell.length_c   1.000
_cell.angle_alpha   90.00
_cell.angle_beta   90.00
_cell.angle_gamma   90.00
#
_symmetry.space_group_name_H-M   'P 1'
#
loop_
_entity.id
_entity.type
_entity.pdbx_description
1 polymer ?
#
loop_
_entity_poly.entity_id
_entity_poly.type
_entity_poly.pdbx_seq_one_letter_code
_entity_poly.pdbx_strand_id
1 'polypeptide(L)'
;MCDRRNIPERERAPARDATIQLFVATLAGSYNGDTIRNYVYGVRAWHIVHGVPWHRNKDELDTLLRAALKLTPAVSQRKPRRPWTVAFLTAIRPHLRIDEPLGAAVWACAVVGFYSIARLGELTVPTLQGFKASLHVTREQLRPETDRAGHSVWALKLPTTKSSPSGESLSFAKQDGATDPEAALAAHFRINKPRPDQALFTFIHTDRAMRKRQRVLTKDEFVKAIAAAAQSAAIDPLQGHGMRIGGTLEYLLRGIPFDVVKTMGRWKSEAFQLYLRKHAQILAPYLQRESAVHGTFVRYTMPPVR
;
A
#
# COMPACT_ATOMS: atom_id res chain seq x y z
N MET A 1 22.89 11.03 23.06
CA MET A 1 22.46 10.68 24.43
C MET A 1 23.68 10.46 25.32
N CYS A 2 24.54 9.50 24.97
CA CYS A 2 25.74 9.16 25.75
C CYS A 2 26.64 10.37 26.05
N ASP A 3 26.89 11.25 25.08
CA ASP A 3 27.68 12.48 25.32
C ASP A 3 27.01 13.41 26.32
N ARG A 4 25.69 13.65 26.17
CA ARG A 4 24.91 14.49 27.10
C ARG A 4 24.82 13.92 28.51
N ARG A 5 25.01 12.61 28.67
CA ARG A 5 24.96 11.90 29.96
C ARG A 5 26.35 11.52 30.46
N ASN A 6 27.42 12.00 29.82
CA ASN A 6 28.81 11.71 30.14
C ASN A 6 29.11 10.20 30.28
N ILE A 7 28.47 9.36 29.47
CA ILE A 7 28.75 7.91 29.46
C ILE A 7 30.11 7.68 28.78
N PRO A 8 31.12 7.12 29.47
CA PRO A 8 32.44 6.87 28.92
C PRO A 8 32.36 5.95 27.69
N GLU A 9 33.22 6.16 26.69
CA GLU A 9 33.19 5.40 25.43
C GLU A 9 33.32 3.89 25.65
N ARG A 10 34.19 3.48 26.59
CA ARG A 10 34.35 2.08 27.03
C ARG A 10 33.07 1.42 27.56
N GLU A 11 32.04 2.19 27.93
CA GLU A 11 30.75 1.70 28.42
C GLU A 11 29.64 1.76 27.37
N ARG A 12 29.94 2.29 26.16
CA ARG A 12 29.00 2.38 25.05
C ARG A 12 28.93 1.09 24.23
N ALA A 13 30.01 0.30 24.22
CA ALA A 13 30.13 -0.97 23.50
C ALA A 13 31.04 -1.96 24.28
N PRO A 14 30.56 -3.15 24.68
CA PRO A 14 29.17 -3.60 24.57
C PRO A 14 28.24 -2.73 25.44
N ALA A 15 27.15 -2.23 24.85
CA ALA A 15 26.18 -1.40 25.57
C ALA A 15 25.58 -2.20 26.73
N ARG A 16 25.65 -1.68 27.96
CA ARG A 16 25.04 -2.28 29.17
C ARG A 16 23.52 -2.14 29.15
N ASP A 17 22.80 -2.97 29.92
CA ASP A 17 21.33 -2.89 30.03
C ASP A 17 20.90 -1.49 30.46
N ALA A 18 21.47 -0.98 31.55
CA ALA A 18 21.21 0.37 32.05
C ALA A 18 21.35 1.46 30.97
N THR A 19 22.34 1.34 30.07
CA THR A 19 22.55 2.29 28.96
C THR A 19 21.40 2.24 27.95
N ILE A 20 20.93 1.05 27.58
CA ILE A 20 19.80 0.87 26.66
C ILE A 20 18.49 1.27 27.32
N GLN A 21 18.29 0.92 28.60
CA GLN A 21 17.11 1.33 29.37
C GLN A 21 17.03 2.86 29.48
N LEU A 22 18.14 3.51 29.81
CA LEU A 22 18.25 4.98 29.83
C LEU A 22 18.00 5.59 28.44
N PHE A 23 18.49 4.94 27.38
CA PHE A 23 18.24 5.38 26.01
C PHE A 23 16.75 5.35 25.67
N VAL A 24 16.05 4.25 25.98
CA VAL A 24 14.60 4.12 25.79
C VAL A 24 13.85 5.15 26.64
N ALA A 25 14.18 5.26 27.93
CA ALA A 25 13.53 6.19 28.86
C ALA A 25 13.70 7.66 28.44
N THR A 26 14.87 8.04 27.91
CA THR A 26 15.14 9.40 27.43
C THR A 26 14.28 9.78 26.22
N LEU A 27 13.88 8.80 25.41
CA LEU A 27 13.08 9.03 24.20
C LEU A 27 11.57 8.88 24.44
N ALA A 28 11.18 8.11 25.46
CA ALA A 28 9.79 7.89 25.83
C ALA A 28 9.08 9.22 26.12
N GLY A 29 7.82 9.35 25.71
CA GLY A 29 7.06 10.61 25.86
C GLY A 29 7.47 11.74 24.90
N SER A 30 8.53 11.57 24.11
CA SER A 30 8.93 12.54 23.07
C SER A 30 8.87 11.95 21.65
N TYR A 31 9.09 10.64 21.54
CA TYR A 31 9.04 9.90 20.27
C TYR A 31 7.93 8.85 20.29
N ASN A 32 7.50 8.46 19.09
CA ASN A 32 6.64 7.31 18.91
C ASN A 32 7.36 6.01 19.35
N GLY A 33 6.70 5.15 20.13
CA GLY A 33 7.29 3.93 20.66
C GLY A 33 7.85 2.97 19.60
N ASP A 34 7.23 2.89 18.42
CA ASP A 34 7.75 2.07 17.31
C ASP A 34 9.06 2.65 16.75
N THR A 35 9.19 3.98 16.74
CA THR A 35 10.44 4.64 16.38
C THR A 35 11.54 4.30 17.38
N ILE A 36 11.24 4.35 18.69
CA ILE A 36 12.20 4.00 19.76
C ILE A 36 12.64 2.55 19.62
N ARG A 37 11.70 1.63 19.38
CA ARG A 37 11.99 0.22 19.10
C ARG A 37 12.94 0.05 17.92
N ASN A 38 12.70 0.77 16.82
CA ASN A 38 13.58 0.73 15.65
C ASN A 38 15.00 1.27 15.95
N TYR A 39 15.12 2.31 16.79
CA TYR A 39 16.43 2.79 17.22
C TYR A 39 17.17 1.75 18.06
N VAL A 40 16.50 1.08 18.99
CA VAL A 40 17.10 -0.02 19.76
C VAL A 40 17.56 -1.14 18.83
N TYR A 41 16.76 -1.50 17.81
CA TYR A 41 17.17 -2.47 16.81
C TYR A 41 18.35 -1.99 15.96
N GLY A 42 18.45 -0.70 15.67
CA GLY A 42 19.64 -0.11 15.03
C GLY A 42 20.89 -0.29 15.88
N VAL A 43 20.81 -0.03 17.19
CA VAL A 43 21.93 -0.25 18.12
C VAL A 43 22.31 -1.73 18.19
N ARG A 44 21.32 -2.64 18.27
CA ARG A 44 21.55 -4.08 18.23
C ARG A 44 22.23 -4.53 16.93
N ALA A 45 21.75 -4.03 15.78
CA ALA A 45 22.32 -4.36 14.48
C ALA A 45 23.78 -3.92 14.38
N TRP A 46 24.11 -2.73 14.88
CA TRP A 46 25.49 -2.24 14.95
C TRP A 46 26.37 -3.20 15.76
N HIS A 47 25.93 -3.62 16.95
CA HIS A 47 26.70 -4.57 17.77
C HIS A 47 26.98 -5.88 17.01
N ILE A 48 25.96 -6.45 16.37
CA ILE A 48 26.09 -7.69 15.60
C ILE A 48 27.08 -7.55 14.44
N VAL A 49 26.97 -6.47 13.65
CA VAL A 49 27.84 -6.25 12.49
C VAL A 49 29.30 -6.08 12.89
N HIS A 50 29.57 -5.48 14.05
CA HIS A 50 30.92 -5.25 14.55
C HIS A 50 31.46 -6.36 15.45
N GLY A 51 30.74 -7.49 15.58
CA GLY A 51 31.16 -8.61 16.43
C GLY A 51 31.17 -8.28 17.93
N VAL A 52 30.49 -7.21 18.35
CA VAL A 52 30.40 -6.79 19.75
C VAL A 52 29.26 -7.57 20.43
N PRO A 53 29.51 -8.22 21.58
CA PRO A 53 28.49 -9.01 22.26
C PRO A 53 27.21 -8.22 22.60
N TRP A 54 26.05 -8.83 22.36
CA TRP A 54 24.72 -8.29 22.69
C TRP A 54 24.01 -9.21 23.69
N HIS A 55 24.32 -9.05 24.98
CA HIS A 55 23.72 -9.82 26.07
C HIS A 55 22.74 -8.95 26.85
N ARG A 56 21.53 -8.74 26.31
CA ARG A 56 20.48 -7.94 26.96
C ARG A 56 19.41 -8.82 27.58
N ASN A 57 18.85 -8.40 28.71
CA ASN A 57 17.62 -9.00 29.23
C ASN A 57 16.45 -8.64 28.30
N LYS A 58 15.98 -9.64 27.53
CA LYS A 58 14.92 -9.46 26.54
C LYS A 58 13.60 -9.04 27.19
N ASP A 59 13.23 -9.66 28.31
CA ASP A 59 11.94 -9.42 28.95
C ASP A 59 11.85 -8.02 29.56
N GLU A 60 12.94 -7.55 30.17
CA GLU A 60 13.05 -6.16 30.65
C GLU A 60 12.97 -5.16 29.49
N LEU A 61 13.73 -5.40 28.42
CA LEU A 61 13.74 -4.52 27.25
C LEU A 61 12.36 -4.47 26.58
N ASP A 62 11.69 -5.62 26.41
CA ASP A 62 10.34 -5.68 25.84
C ASP A 62 9.31 -5.00 26.75
N THR A 63 9.49 -5.08 28.07
CA THR A 63 8.65 -4.35 29.04
C THR A 63 8.84 -2.84 28.94
N LEU A 64 10.07 -2.36 28.85
CA LEU A 64 10.37 -0.93 28.65
C LEU A 64 9.87 -0.40 27.32
N LEU A 65 10.04 -1.16 26.23
CA LEU A 65 9.51 -0.78 24.92
C LEU A 65 7.98 -0.74 24.92
N ARG A 66 7.30 -1.64 25.64
CA ARG A 66 5.85 -1.57 25.86
C ARG A 66 5.45 -0.32 26.64
N ALA A 67 6.19 0.03 27.70
CA ALA A 67 5.96 1.26 28.45
C ALA A 67 6.17 2.51 27.57
N ALA A 68 7.25 2.57 26.81
CA ALA A 68 7.53 3.67 25.88
C ALA A 68 6.44 3.80 24.81
N LEU A 69 5.90 2.68 24.31
CA LEU A 69 4.76 2.68 23.40
C LEU A 69 3.51 3.29 24.03
N LYS A 70 3.18 2.96 25.29
CA LYS A 70 2.07 3.58 26.02
C LYS A 70 2.26 5.07 26.23
N LEU A 71 3.50 5.53 26.40
CA LEU A 71 3.87 6.93 26.53
C LEU A 71 3.94 7.68 25.19
N THR A 72 3.58 7.04 24.06
CA THR A 72 3.60 7.69 22.75
C THR A 72 2.72 8.94 22.75
N PRO A 73 3.29 10.14 22.49
CA PRO A 73 2.53 11.38 22.48
C PRO A 73 1.40 11.33 21.47
N ALA A 74 0.21 11.84 21.83
CA ALA A 74 -0.94 11.88 20.92
C ALA A 74 -0.61 12.60 19.60
N VAL A 75 0.17 13.68 19.66
CA VAL A 75 0.66 14.44 18.49
C VAL A 75 1.55 13.61 17.54
N SER A 76 2.18 12.55 18.05
CA SER A 76 3.02 11.64 17.26
C SER A 76 2.24 10.45 16.69
N GLN A 77 0.98 10.28 17.08
CA GLN A 77 0.09 9.25 16.55
C GLN A 77 -0.52 9.74 15.24
N ARG A 78 -0.32 8.98 14.16
CA ARG A 78 -0.98 9.26 12.89
C ARG A 78 -2.41 8.74 12.93
N LYS A 79 -3.38 9.61 12.62
CA LYS A 79 -4.78 9.18 12.42
C LYS A 79 -4.83 8.02 11.40
N PRO A 80 -5.66 6.99 11.63
CA PRO A 80 -5.84 5.92 10.66
C PRO A 80 -6.23 6.48 9.30
N ARG A 81 -5.49 6.11 8.26
CA ARG A 81 -5.80 6.55 6.89
C ARG A 81 -7.11 5.92 6.44
N ARG A 82 -7.98 6.75 5.84
CA ARG A 82 -9.27 6.33 5.30
C ARG A 82 -9.08 5.47 4.03
N PRO A 83 -9.87 4.38 3.88
CA PRO A 83 -9.89 3.59 2.66
C PRO A 83 -10.50 4.41 1.51
N TRP A 84 -10.00 4.21 0.29
CA TRP A 84 -10.78 4.52 -0.90
C TRP A 84 -11.97 3.57 -0.99
N THR A 85 -13.06 4.00 -1.60
CA THR A 85 -14.25 3.17 -1.83
C THR A 85 -14.67 3.32 -3.28
N VAL A 86 -15.48 2.37 -3.79
CA VAL A 86 -16.12 2.51 -5.10
C VAL A 86 -16.95 3.80 -5.15
N ALA A 87 -17.66 4.14 -4.06
CA ALA A 87 -18.40 5.40 -3.96
C ALA A 87 -17.49 6.65 -4.08
N PHE A 88 -16.32 6.66 -3.43
CA PHE A 88 -15.34 7.74 -3.57
C PHE A 88 -14.84 7.85 -5.02
N LEU A 89 -14.46 6.73 -5.62
CA LEU A 89 -13.98 6.69 -7.01
C LEU A 89 -15.06 7.19 -7.99
N THR A 90 -16.30 6.72 -7.84
CA THR A 90 -17.43 7.16 -8.65
C THR A 90 -17.71 8.65 -8.47
N ALA A 91 -17.63 9.19 -7.25
CA ALA A 91 -17.86 10.60 -6.97
C ALA A 91 -16.81 11.52 -7.61
N ILE A 92 -15.52 11.14 -7.59
CA ILE A 92 -14.45 11.99 -8.17
C ILE A 92 -14.33 11.86 -9.69
N ARG A 93 -14.80 10.75 -10.28
CA ARG A 93 -14.62 10.44 -11.71
C ARG A 93 -15.06 11.58 -12.65
N PRO A 94 -16.24 12.22 -12.48
CA PRO A 94 -16.68 13.31 -13.36
C PRO A 94 -15.74 14.53 -13.34
N HIS A 95 -14.99 14.71 -12.25
CA HIS A 95 -14.13 15.87 -12.04
C HIS A 95 -12.69 15.66 -12.51
N LEU A 96 -12.35 14.47 -13.00
CA LEU A 96 -11.00 14.14 -13.49
C LEU A 96 -10.76 14.48 -14.97
N ARG A 97 -11.80 14.89 -15.72
CA ARG A 97 -11.73 15.12 -17.17
C ARG A 97 -11.12 13.93 -17.91
N ILE A 98 -11.74 12.76 -17.75
CA ILE A 98 -11.18 11.47 -18.18
C ILE A 98 -11.01 11.32 -19.70
N ASP A 99 -11.59 12.22 -20.49
CA ASP A 99 -11.40 12.29 -21.94
C ASP A 99 -10.16 13.11 -22.34
N GLU A 100 -9.52 13.80 -21.39
CA GLU A 100 -8.26 14.50 -21.59
C GLU A 100 -7.06 13.60 -21.22
N PRO A 101 -5.87 13.81 -21.84
CA PRO A 101 -4.67 12.99 -21.62
C PRO A 101 -4.31 12.69 -20.16
N LEU A 102 -4.21 13.73 -19.32
CA LEU A 102 -3.86 13.55 -17.91
C LEU A 102 -4.97 12.84 -17.14
N GLY A 103 -6.22 13.25 -17.35
CA GLY A 103 -7.39 12.68 -16.69
C GLY A 103 -7.54 11.19 -16.96
N ALA A 104 -7.36 10.76 -18.22
CA ALA A 104 -7.39 9.36 -18.62
C ALA A 104 -6.31 8.53 -17.90
N ALA A 105 -5.08 9.05 -17.82
CA ALA A 105 -3.96 8.37 -17.17
C ALA A 105 -4.13 8.28 -15.65
N VAL A 106 -4.57 9.37 -15.01
CA VAL A 106 -4.87 9.41 -13.57
C VAL A 106 -6.00 8.44 -13.24
N TRP A 107 -7.09 8.46 -14.03
CA TRP A 107 -8.22 7.58 -13.80
C TRP A 107 -7.84 6.11 -13.94
N ALA A 108 -7.17 5.73 -15.04
CA ALA A 108 -6.70 4.37 -15.24
C ALA A 108 -5.76 3.91 -14.11
N CYS A 109 -4.83 4.77 -13.67
CA CYS A 109 -3.94 4.48 -12.54
C CYS A 109 -4.72 4.25 -11.24
N ALA A 110 -5.74 5.07 -10.97
CA ALA A 110 -6.55 4.99 -9.76
C ALA A 110 -7.33 3.68 -9.67
N VAL A 111 -8.05 3.30 -10.72
CA VAL A 111 -8.87 2.07 -10.69
C VAL A 111 -8.03 0.80 -10.81
N VAL A 112 -6.97 0.80 -11.62
CA VAL A 112 -6.01 -0.32 -11.67
C VAL A 112 -5.37 -0.51 -10.32
N GLY A 113 -4.89 0.57 -9.69
CA GLY A 113 -4.25 0.49 -8.38
C GLY A 113 -5.20 0.06 -7.25
N PHE A 114 -6.47 0.46 -7.33
CA PHE A 114 -7.50 0.02 -6.40
C PHE A 114 -7.79 -1.48 -6.54
N TYR A 115 -8.14 -1.96 -7.75
CA TYR A 115 -8.55 -3.35 -7.97
C TYR A 115 -7.40 -4.36 -7.96
N SER A 116 -6.15 -3.90 -8.08
CA SER A 116 -4.96 -4.74 -7.90
C SER A 116 -4.32 -4.64 -6.51
N ILE A 117 -4.88 -3.84 -5.60
CA ILE A 117 -4.32 -3.61 -4.25
C ILE A 117 -2.86 -3.09 -4.34
N ALA A 118 -2.58 -2.28 -5.37
CA ALA A 118 -1.24 -1.72 -5.60
C ALA A 118 -0.90 -0.64 -4.56
N ARG A 119 0.38 -0.48 -4.28
CA ARG A 119 0.88 0.78 -3.70
C ARG A 119 0.98 1.80 -4.82
N LEU A 120 0.59 3.04 -4.56
CA LEU A 120 0.67 4.11 -5.57
C LEU A 120 2.08 4.26 -6.17
N GLY A 121 3.14 4.11 -5.36
CA GLY A 121 4.53 4.18 -5.83
C GLY A 121 4.97 3.02 -6.73
N GLU A 122 4.20 1.93 -6.81
CA GLU A 122 4.45 0.83 -7.77
C GLU A 122 3.93 1.18 -9.17
N LEU A 123 3.00 2.14 -9.28
CA LEU A 123 2.33 2.53 -10.52
C LEU A 123 2.74 3.93 -11.04
N THR A 124 3.50 4.69 -10.25
CA THR A 124 3.88 6.07 -10.56
C THR A 124 5.39 6.27 -10.43
N VAL A 125 5.89 7.33 -11.07
CA VAL A 125 7.31 7.69 -11.05
C VAL A 125 7.55 8.80 -10.00
N PRO A 126 8.69 8.83 -9.30
CA PRO A 126 8.95 9.87 -8.30
C PRO A 126 9.06 11.28 -8.90
N THR A 127 9.66 11.40 -10.08
CA THR A 127 9.89 12.68 -10.78
C THR A 127 9.71 12.50 -12.29
N LEU A 128 9.57 13.60 -13.04
CA LEU A 128 9.38 13.55 -14.51
C LEU A 128 10.58 12.92 -15.24
N GLN A 129 11.79 13.06 -14.70
CA GLN A 129 13.03 12.48 -15.25
C GLN A 129 13.44 11.19 -14.52
N GLY A 130 12.64 10.71 -13.58
CA GLY A 130 12.98 9.58 -12.70
C GLY A 130 12.67 8.20 -13.26
N PHE A 131 12.13 8.12 -14.48
CA PHE A 131 11.73 6.85 -15.07
C PHE A 131 12.93 5.96 -15.40
N LYS A 132 12.82 4.69 -15.00
CA LYS A 132 13.77 3.62 -15.27
C LYS A 132 12.98 2.33 -15.46
N ALA A 133 13.09 1.68 -16.62
CA ALA A 133 12.35 0.45 -16.91
C ALA A 133 12.70 -0.71 -15.96
N SER A 134 13.90 -0.69 -15.36
CA SER A 134 14.30 -1.65 -14.33
C SER A 134 13.62 -1.46 -12.97
N LEU A 135 12.95 -0.33 -12.73
CA LEU A 135 12.32 0.01 -11.45
C LEU A 135 10.83 0.31 -11.57
N HIS A 136 10.34 0.71 -12.75
CA HIS A 136 8.98 1.19 -12.96
C HIS A 136 8.24 0.37 -14.00
N VAL A 137 6.94 0.21 -13.79
CA VAL A 137 6.08 -0.55 -14.70
C VAL A 137 5.98 0.09 -16.07
N THR A 138 6.15 -0.72 -17.11
CA THR A 138 5.98 -0.32 -18.50
C THR A 138 4.69 -0.88 -19.10
N ARG A 139 4.27 -0.36 -20.25
CA ARG A 139 3.11 -0.91 -20.99
C ARG A 139 3.33 -2.38 -21.35
N GLU A 140 4.54 -2.74 -21.76
CA GLU A 140 4.89 -4.12 -22.07
C GLU A 140 4.95 -5.05 -20.85
N GLN A 141 4.72 -4.58 -19.63
CA GLN A 141 4.62 -5.49 -18.47
C GLN A 141 3.18 -5.87 -18.12
N LEU A 142 2.21 -5.26 -18.79
CA LEU A 142 0.81 -5.59 -18.70
C LEU A 142 0.47 -6.71 -19.70
N ARG A 143 -0.07 -7.83 -19.22
CA ARG A 143 -0.40 -9.01 -20.02
C ARG A 143 -1.79 -9.53 -19.67
N PRO A 144 -2.61 -9.90 -20.66
CA PRO A 144 -3.80 -10.68 -20.39
C PRO A 144 -3.38 -12.12 -20.07
N GLU A 145 -4.04 -12.71 -19.09
CA GLU A 145 -3.97 -14.12 -18.73
C GLU A 145 -5.39 -14.68 -18.66
N THR A 146 -5.51 -16.00 -18.73
CA THR A 146 -6.81 -16.68 -18.67
C THR A 146 -6.64 -17.95 -17.84
N ASP A 147 -7.58 -18.21 -16.94
CA ASP A 147 -7.57 -19.44 -16.17
C ASP A 147 -8.10 -20.63 -16.99
N ARG A 148 -8.13 -21.81 -16.38
CA ARG A 148 -8.63 -23.04 -17.04
C ARG A 148 -10.13 -23.01 -17.34
N ALA A 149 -10.88 -22.12 -16.70
CA ALA A 149 -12.32 -21.95 -16.88
C ALA A 149 -12.66 -20.81 -17.85
N GLY A 150 -11.66 -20.16 -18.46
CA GLY A 150 -11.86 -19.07 -19.41
C GLY A 150 -12.03 -17.69 -18.78
N HIS A 151 -11.83 -17.55 -17.46
CA HIS A 151 -11.89 -16.24 -16.80
C HIS A 151 -10.67 -15.41 -17.16
N SER A 152 -10.89 -14.24 -17.75
CA SER A 152 -9.82 -13.31 -18.13
C SER A 152 -9.35 -12.47 -16.94
N VAL A 153 -8.04 -12.28 -16.84
CA VAL A 153 -7.39 -11.43 -15.84
C VAL A 153 -6.25 -10.66 -16.49
N TRP A 154 -5.96 -9.46 -15.99
CA TRP A 154 -4.77 -8.71 -16.34
C TRP A 154 -3.70 -8.93 -15.27
N ALA A 155 -2.52 -9.38 -15.70
CA ALA A 155 -1.33 -9.45 -14.89
C ALA A 155 -0.39 -8.29 -15.23
N LEU A 156 0.07 -7.56 -14.22
CA LEU A 156 1.07 -6.50 -14.34
C LEU A 156 2.31 -6.88 -13.56
N LYS A 157 3.40 -7.19 -14.29
CA LYS A 157 4.67 -7.58 -13.69
C LYS A 157 5.44 -6.35 -13.20
N LEU A 158 5.64 -6.24 -11.89
CA LEU A 158 6.51 -5.21 -11.31
C LEU A 158 7.98 -5.64 -11.49
N PRO A 159 8.88 -4.78 -12.00
CA PRO A 159 10.30 -5.11 -12.12
C PRO A 159 10.94 -5.47 -10.78
N THR A 160 10.56 -4.75 -9.73
CA THR A 160 11.10 -4.91 -8.38
C THR A 160 10.10 -4.39 -7.34
N THR A 161 10.13 -4.93 -6.13
CA THR A 161 9.35 -4.44 -4.99
C THR A 161 10.24 -4.34 -3.76
N LYS A 162 9.77 -3.62 -2.73
CA LYS A 162 10.50 -3.50 -1.45
C LYS A 162 10.91 -4.85 -0.86
N SER A 163 10.15 -5.91 -1.16
CA SER A 163 10.31 -7.24 -0.57
C SER A 163 10.68 -8.33 -1.59
N SER A 164 10.86 -7.95 -2.86
CA SER A 164 11.23 -8.86 -3.93
C SER A 164 12.10 -8.15 -4.98
N PRO A 165 13.43 -8.31 -4.93
CA PRO A 165 14.33 -7.76 -5.95
C PRO A 165 14.01 -8.26 -7.37
N SER A 166 13.51 -9.50 -7.48
CA SER A 166 13.09 -10.14 -8.75
C SER A 166 11.68 -9.75 -9.21
N GLY A 167 11.00 -8.86 -8.48
CA GLY A 167 9.66 -8.40 -8.82
C GLY A 167 8.54 -9.30 -8.29
N GLU A 168 7.30 -8.85 -8.50
CA GLU A 168 6.06 -9.55 -8.16
C GLU A 168 4.98 -9.11 -9.17
N SER A 169 3.92 -9.89 -9.33
CA SER A 169 2.80 -9.51 -10.21
C SER A 169 1.64 -8.92 -9.42
N LEU A 170 1.05 -7.87 -9.98
CA LEU A 170 -0.27 -7.36 -9.63
C LEU A 170 -1.30 -8.01 -10.56
N SER A 171 -2.50 -8.25 -10.06
CA SER A 171 -3.59 -8.81 -10.87
C SER A 171 -4.88 -8.04 -10.65
N PHE A 172 -5.64 -7.81 -11.72
CA PHE A 172 -6.97 -7.23 -11.66
C PHE A 172 -7.81 -7.75 -12.83
N ALA A 173 -9.13 -7.77 -12.67
CA ALA A 173 -10.06 -8.18 -13.72
C ALA A 173 -11.10 -7.09 -13.96
N LYS A 174 -11.84 -7.23 -15.07
CA LYS A 174 -12.99 -6.40 -15.39
C LYS A 174 -13.94 -6.27 -14.19
N GLN A 175 -14.48 -5.07 -13.99
CA GLN A 175 -15.45 -4.78 -12.94
C GLN A 175 -16.72 -4.21 -13.55
N ASP A 176 -17.81 -4.22 -12.78
CA ASP A 176 -19.05 -3.58 -13.20
C ASP A 176 -19.03 -2.07 -12.97
N GLY A 177 -19.70 -1.34 -13.86
CA GLY A 177 -19.96 0.09 -13.72
C GLY A 177 -18.78 1.01 -14.02
N ALA A 178 -18.86 2.24 -13.50
CA ALA A 178 -18.00 3.34 -13.91
C ALA A 178 -16.52 3.20 -13.50
N THR A 179 -16.22 2.28 -12.58
CA THR A 179 -14.88 2.04 -12.02
C THR A 179 -14.12 0.91 -12.69
N ASP A 180 -14.62 0.36 -13.81
CA ASP A 180 -13.96 -0.74 -14.52
C ASP A 180 -12.51 -0.39 -14.93
N PRO A 181 -11.50 -1.12 -14.40
CA PRO A 181 -10.11 -0.88 -14.75
C PRO A 181 -9.78 -1.25 -16.20
N GLU A 182 -10.51 -2.19 -16.81
CA GLU A 182 -10.27 -2.58 -18.20
C GLU A 182 -10.72 -1.47 -19.16
N ALA A 183 -11.95 -0.97 -19.01
CA ALA A 183 -12.44 0.17 -19.77
C ALA A 183 -11.57 1.43 -19.56
N ALA A 184 -11.12 1.69 -18.33
CA ALA A 184 -10.25 2.84 -18.05
C ALA A 184 -8.87 2.71 -18.74
N LEU A 185 -8.27 1.52 -18.73
CA LEU A 185 -7.01 1.26 -19.44
C LEU A 185 -7.18 1.38 -20.95
N ALA A 186 -8.27 0.84 -21.52
CA ALA A 186 -8.57 0.96 -22.94
C ALA A 186 -8.71 2.44 -23.35
N ALA A 187 -9.42 3.25 -22.57
CA ALA A 187 -9.54 4.69 -22.80
C ALA A 187 -8.18 5.40 -22.73
N HIS A 188 -7.38 5.10 -21.71
CA HIS A 188 -6.01 5.64 -21.56
C HIS A 188 -5.13 5.28 -22.76
N PHE A 189 -5.11 4.02 -23.20
CA PHE A 189 -4.30 3.62 -24.35
C PHE A 189 -4.77 4.23 -25.66
N ARG A 190 -6.08 4.43 -25.84
CA ARG A 190 -6.64 5.13 -26.99
C ARG A 190 -6.21 6.59 -27.05
N ILE A 191 -6.26 7.29 -25.91
CA ILE A 191 -5.98 8.73 -25.80
C ILE A 191 -4.47 9.01 -25.83
N ASN A 192 -3.69 8.31 -25.00
CA ASN A 192 -2.29 8.63 -24.74
C ASN A 192 -1.29 7.82 -25.55
N LYS A 193 -1.69 6.65 -26.05
CA LYS A 193 -0.88 5.75 -26.89
C LYS A 193 0.54 5.54 -26.35
N PRO A 194 0.73 5.13 -25.08
CA PRO A 194 2.06 4.87 -24.54
C PRO A 194 2.74 3.76 -25.34
N ARG A 195 4.03 3.92 -25.65
CA ARG A 195 4.82 2.87 -26.33
C ARG A 195 5.09 1.69 -25.38
N PRO A 196 5.40 0.48 -25.89
CA PRO A 196 5.65 -0.70 -25.06
C PRO A 196 6.68 -0.46 -23.94
N ASP A 197 7.78 0.21 -24.26
CA ASP A 197 8.93 0.51 -23.39
C ASP A 197 8.70 1.69 -22.41
N GLN A 198 7.58 2.39 -22.52
CA GLN A 198 7.28 3.55 -21.68
C GLN A 198 6.49 3.17 -20.43
N ALA A 199 6.56 4.04 -19.41
CA ALA A 199 5.78 3.87 -18.20
C ALA A 199 4.29 3.66 -18.53
N LEU A 200 3.65 2.72 -17.84
CA LEU A 200 2.27 2.29 -18.14
C LEU A 200 1.28 3.48 -18.26
N PHE A 201 1.38 4.43 -17.33
CA PHE A 201 0.51 5.62 -17.28
C PHE A 201 1.16 6.87 -17.90
N THR A 202 1.98 6.70 -18.95
CA THR A 202 2.50 7.83 -19.73
C THR A 202 1.36 8.56 -20.46
N PHE A 203 1.33 9.88 -20.38
CA PHE A 203 0.29 10.72 -20.98
C PHE A 203 0.86 11.81 -21.88
N ILE A 204 0.02 12.33 -22.78
CA ILE A 204 0.38 13.44 -23.67
C ILE A 204 0.23 14.77 -22.91
N HIS A 205 1.26 15.60 -22.96
CA HIS A 205 1.29 16.94 -22.41
C HIS A 205 1.69 17.94 -23.49
N THR A 206 0.92 19.02 -23.61
CA THR A 206 1.26 20.14 -24.50
C THR A 206 2.14 21.12 -23.74
N ASP A 207 3.38 21.32 -24.20
CA ASP A 207 4.29 22.28 -23.59
C ASP A 207 3.91 23.74 -23.91
N ARG A 208 4.63 24.71 -23.31
CA ARG A 208 4.38 26.15 -23.53
C ARG A 208 4.55 26.59 -24.98
N ALA A 209 5.29 25.83 -25.79
CA ALA A 209 5.48 26.09 -27.21
C ALA A 209 4.46 25.33 -28.08
N MET A 210 3.35 24.88 -27.49
CA MET A 210 2.26 24.14 -28.15
C MET A 210 2.70 22.80 -28.75
N ARG A 211 3.82 22.22 -28.30
CA ARG A 211 4.29 20.92 -28.78
C ARG A 211 3.76 19.81 -27.91
N LYS A 212 3.22 18.77 -28.54
CA LYS A 212 2.81 17.54 -27.85
C LYS A 212 4.05 16.74 -27.45
N ARG A 213 4.19 16.47 -26.16
CA ARG A 213 5.24 15.65 -25.56
C ARG A 213 4.61 14.53 -24.74
N GLN A 214 5.32 13.43 -24.56
CA GLN A 214 4.91 12.39 -23.61
C GLN A 214 5.56 12.63 -22.25
N ARG A 215 4.78 12.45 -21.18
CA ARG A 215 5.23 12.58 -19.79
C ARG A 215 4.79 11.38 -18.98
N VAL A 216 5.65 10.96 -18.05
CA VAL A 216 5.30 9.95 -17.06
C VAL A 216 4.36 10.53 -16.00
N LEU A 217 3.42 9.72 -15.52
CA LEU A 217 2.58 10.09 -14.39
C LEU A 217 3.41 10.01 -13.10
N THR A 218 3.65 11.17 -12.49
CA THR A 218 4.35 11.24 -11.21
C THR A 218 3.38 11.01 -10.06
N LYS A 219 3.91 10.56 -8.91
CA LYS A 219 3.11 10.41 -7.69
C LYS A 219 2.49 11.74 -7.25
N ASP A 220 3.24 12.83 -7.38
CA ASP A 220 2.79 14.18 -7.01
C ASP A 220 1.64 14.65 -7.91
N GLU A 221 1.79 14.51 -9.23
CA GLU A 221 0.75 14.85 -10.20
C GLU A 221 -0.54 14.06 -9.96
N PHE A 222 -0.41 12.74 -9.71
CA PHE A 222 -1.55 11.90 -9.38
C PHE A 222 -2.28 12.37 -8.12
N VAL A 223 -1.54 12.62 -7.03
CA VAL A 223 -2.15 13.04 -5.76
C VAL A 223 -2.82 14.40 -5.90
N LYS A 224 -2.21 15.34 -6.64
CA LYS A 224 -2.79 16.65 -6.94
C LYS A 224 -4.09 16.51 -7.73
N ALA A 225 -4.11 15.69 -8.78
CA ALA A 225 -5.31 15.47 -9.59
C ALA A 225 -6.45 14.85 -8.78
N ILE A 226 -6.16 13.81 -7.98
CA ILE A 226 -7.17 13.20 -7.10
C ILE A 226 -7.69 14.18 -6.04
N ALA A 227 -6.81 14.99 -5.45
CA ALA A 227 -7.21 15.99 -4.47
C ALA A 227 -8.08 17.09 -5.08
N ALA A 228 -7.72 17.60 -6.26
CA ALA A 228 -8.52 18.59 -6.99
C ALA A 228 -9.90 18.04 -7.38
N ALA A 229 -9.97 16.78 -7.83
CA ALA A 229 -11.23 16.13 -8.16
C ALA A 229 -12.10 15.90 -6.91
N ALA A 230 -11.51 15.50 -5.78
CA ALA A 230 -12.22 15.36 -4.51
C ALA A 230 -12.78 16.71 -4.01
N GLN A 231 -11.98 17.78 -4.05
CA GLN A 231 -12.43 19.12 -3.71
C GLN A 231 -13.59 19.59 -4.59
N SER A 232 -13.49 19.33 -5.90
CA SER A 232 -14.55 19.66 -6.87
C SER A 232 -15.84 18.87 -6.63
N ALA A 233 -15.73 17.66 -6.06
CA ALA A 233 -16.86 16.83 -5.64
C ALA A 233 -17.36 17.17 -4.21
N ALA A 234 -16.84 18.22 -3.57
CA ALA A 234 -17.14 18.59 -2.19
C ALA A 234 -16.91 17.46 -1.16
N ILE A 235 -15.91 16.61 -1.41
CA ILE A 235 -15.50 15.55 -0.48
C ILE A 235 -14.05 15.73 -0.07
N ASP A 236 -13.72 15.28 1.14
CA ASP A 236 -12.35 15.39 1.63
C ASP A 236 -11.36 14.62 0.74
N PRO A 237 -10.20 15.21 0.39
CA PRO A 237 -9.17 14.52 -0.35
C PRO A 237 -8.60 13.34 0.44
N LEU A 238 -8.44 12.20 -0.23
CA LEU A 238 -7.85 11.00 0.34
C LEU A 238 -6.39 10.83 -0.10
N GLN A 239 -5.54 10.39 0.83
CA GLN A 239 -4.14 10.09 0.53
C GLN A 239 -4.03 8.84 -0.37
N GLY A 240 -3.00 8.78 -1.22
CA GLY A 240 -2.78 7.64 -2.11
C GLY A 240 -2.57 6.28 -1.41
N HIS A 241 -2.19 6.26 -0.13
CA HIS A 241 -2.14 5.01 0.64
C HIS A 241 -3.55 4.44 0.91
N GLY A 242 -4.59 5.28 0.90
CA GLY A 242 -5.98 4.86 0.99
C GLY A 242 -6.43 3.96 -0.15
N MET A 243 -5.78 4.03 -1.32
CA MET A 243 -6.05 3.16 -2.47
C MET A 243 -5.86 1.68 -2.13
N ARG A 244 -4.70 1.35 -1.55
CA ARG A 244 -4.38 -0.03 -1.16
C ARG A 244 -5.28 -0.53 -0.01
N ILE A 245 -5.55 0.32 0.98
CA ILE A 245 -6.50 -0.01 2.06
C ILE A 245 -7.90 -0.24 1.47
N GLY A 246 -8.31 0.60 0.52
CA GLY A 246 -9.60 0.54 -0.14
C GLY A 246 -9.81 -0.74 -0.93
N GLY A 247 -8.88 -1.11 -1.81
CA GLY A 247 -8.96 -2.36 -2.56
C GLY A 247 -9.00 -3.59 -1.65
N THR A 248 -8.22 -3.58 -0.56
CA THR A 248 -8.25 -4.63 0.46
C THR A 248 -9.63 -4.75 1.09
N LEU A 249 -10.19 -3.62 1.53
CA LEU A 249 -11.51 -3.57 2.14
C LEU A 249 -12.60 -4.01 1.16
N GLU A 250 -12.52 -3.59 -0.10
CA GLU A 250 -13.50 -3.94 -1.13
C GLU A 250 -13.62 -5.45 -1.31
N TYR A 251 -12.50 -6.16 -1.51
CA TYR A 251 -12.55 -7.61 -1.68
C TYR A 251 -13.00 -8.35 -0.40
N LEU A 252 -12.62 -7.87 0.78
CA LEU A 252 -13.11 -8.44 2.04
C LEU A 252 -14.63 -8.25 2.20
N LEU A 253 -15.17 -7.10 1.80
CA LEU A 253 -16.61 -6.85 1.81
C LEU A 253 -17.37 -7.69 0.78
N ARG A 254 -16.70 -8.13 -0.29
CA ARG A 254 -17.21 -9.13 -1.24
C ARG A 254 -17.14 -10.56 -0.72
N GLY A 255 -16.68 -10.77 0.51
CA GLY A 255 -16.57 -12.08 1.13
C GLY A 255 -15.34 -12.89 0.69
N ILE A 256 -14.37 -12.27 0.02
CA ILE A 256 -13.12 -12.96 -0.35
C ILE A 256 -12.33 -13.30 0.92
N PRO A 257 -11.87 -14.55 1.09
CA PRO A 257 -11.10 -14.97 2.27
C PRO A 257 -9.85 -14.13 2.52
N PHE A 258 -9.47 -14.02 3.79
CA PHE A 258 -8.34 -13.21 4.25
C PHE A 258 -7.01 -13.59 3.60
N ASP A 259 -6.73 -14.90 3.49
CA ASP A 259 -5.53 -15.46 2.87
C ASP A 259 -5.47 -15.17 1.36
N VAL A 260 -6.61 -15.19 0.68
CA VAL A 260 -6.73 -14.81 -0.73
C VAL A 260 -6.44 -13.32 -0.89
N VAL A 261 -7.07 -12.44 -0.11
CA VAL A 261 -6.79 -10.98 -0.18
C VAL A 261 -5.34 -10.67 0.22
N LYS A 262 -4.78 -11.41 1.20
CA LYS A 262 -3.37 -11.32 1.60
C LYS A 262 -2.44 -11.68 0.43
N THR A 263 -2.81 -12.70 -0.35
CA THR A 263 -2.10 -13.10 -1.59
C THR A 263 -2.24 -12.03 -2.67
N MET A 264 -3.45 -11.52 -2.94
CA MET A 264 -3.69 -10.48 -3.94
C MET A 264 -2.85 -9.22 -3.69
N GLY A 265 -2.75 -8.79 -2.42
CA GLY A 265 -1.90 -7.65 -2.09
C GLY A 265 -0.43 -8.00 -1.82
N ARG A 266 0.00 -9.27 -1.95
CA ARG A 266 1.41 -9.70 -1.80
C ARG A 266 1.98 -9.46 -0.40
N TRP A 267 1.21 -9.74 0.65
CA TRP A 267 1.72 -9.68 2.02
C TRP A 267 2.29 -11.02 2.46
N LYS A 268 3.61 -11.06 2.71
CA LYS A 268 4.28 -12.23 3.29
C LYS A 268 4.09 -12.35 4.81
N SER A 269 3.75 -11.26 5.49
CA SER A 269 3.61 -11.19 6.95
C SER A 269 2.24 -10.66 7.40
N GLU A 270 2.02 -10.66 8.71
CA GLU A 270 0.83 -10.11 9.36
C GLU A 270 0.69 -8.58 9.27
N ALA A 271 1.59 -7.90 8.55
CA ALA A 271 1.45 -6.48 8.23
C ALA A 271 0.16 -6.16 7.45
N PHE A 272 -0.48 -7.17 6.86
CA PHE A 272 -1.83 -7.10 6.29
C PHE A 272 -2.88 -6.56 7.29
N GLN A 273 -2.79 -6.91 8.57
CA GLN A 273 -3.76 -6.50 9.60
C GLN A 273 -3.88 -4.96 9.71
N LEU A 274 -2.81 -4.22 9.41
CA LEU A 274 -2.81 -2.76 9.40
C LEU A 274 -3.74 -2.14 8.34
N TYR A 275 -4.13 -2.93 7.33
CA TYR A 275 -5.02 -2.52 6.24
C TYR A 275 -6.49 -2.86 6.53
N LEU A 276 -6.78 -3.62 7.59
CA LEU A 276 -8.15 -3.97 7.96
C LEU A 276 -8.93 -2.77 8.48
N ARG A 277 -10.14 -2.60 7.96
CA ARG A 277 -11.08 -1.54 8.32
C ARG A 277 -12.47 -2.16 8.38
N LYS A 278 -13.39 -1.51 9.11
CA LYS A 278 -14.79 -1.94 9.20
C LYS A 278 -14.97 -3.42 9.63
N HIS A 279 -14.24 -3.85 10.66
CA HIS A 279 -14.26 -5.25 11.17
C HIS A 279 -15.68 -5.80 11.35
N ALA A 280 -16.61 -5.03 11.93
CA ALA A 280 -17.99 -5.46 12.10
C ALA A 280 -18.68 -5.82 10.78
N GLN A 281 -18.44 -5.07 9.69
CA GLN A 281 -19.03 -5.34 8.38
C GLN A 281 -18.40 -6.57 7.72
N ILE A 282 -17.08 -6.74 7.85
CA ILE A 282 -16.37 -7.92 7.35
C ILE A 282 -16.85 -9.19 8.08
N LEU A 283 -17.10 -9.09 9.39
CA LEU A 283 -17.55 -10.21 10.21
C LEU A 283 -19.06 -10.46 10.13
N ALA A 284 -19.86 -9.49 9.68
CA ALA A 284 -21.31 -9.59 9.69
C ALA A 284 -21.87 -10.88 9.07
N PRO A 285 -21.38 -11.39 7.92
CA PRO A 285 -21.87 -12.65 7.34
C PRO A 285 -21.64 -13.89 8.23
N TYR A 286 -20.62 -13.85 9.08
CA TYR A 286 -20.24 -14.95 9.98
C TYR A 286 -20.96 -14.90 11.32
N LEU A 287 -21.47 -13.72 11.71
CA LEU A 287 -22.16 -13.50 12.98
C LEU A 287 -23.68 -13.73 12.88
N GLN A 288 -24.21 -14.02 11.69
CA GLN A 288 -25.64 -14.28 11.50
C GLN A 288 -26.03 -15.65 12.08
N ARG A 289 -27.23 -15.73 12.67
CA ARG A 289 -27.82 -16.97 13.20
C ARG A 289 -27.86 -18.08 12.15
N GLU A 290 -28.19 -17.73 10.91
CA GLU A 290 -28.18 -18.60 9.75
C GLU A 290 -27.17 -18.06 8.74
N SER A 291 -25.88 -18.34 8.97
CA SER A 291 -24.85 -17.90 8.05
C SER A 291 -24.93 -18.72 6.76
N ALA A 292 -25.28 -18.07 5.64
CA ALA A 292 -25.22 -18.68 4.31
C ALA A 292 -23.79 -19.18 3.97
N VAL A 293 -22.77 -18.55 4.53
CA VAL A 293 -21.36 -18.98 4.44
C VAL A 293 -21.18 -20.33 5.14
N HIS A 294 -21.75 -20.48 6.34
CA HIS A 294 -21.75 -21.76 7.05
C HIS A 294 -22.56 -22.83 6.32
N GLY A 295 -23.73 -22.49 5.78
CA GLY A 295 -24.53 -23.42 4.97
C GLY A 295 -23.78 -23.92 3.72
N THR A 296 -23.00 -23.06 3.08
CA THR A 296 -22.18 -23.42 1.91
C THR A 296 -21.00 -24.30 2.33
N PHE A 297 -20.30 -23.94 3.40
CA PHE A 297 -19.24 -24.77 3.98
C PHE A 297 -19.73 -26.16 4.38
N VAL A 298 -20.87 -26.25 5.07
CA VAL A 298 -21.50 -27.50 5.49
C VAL A 298 -21.89 -28.36 4.28
N ARG A 299 -22.47 -27.76 3.23
CA ARG A 299 -22.83 -28.50 1.99
C ARG A 299 -21.63 -29.12 1.29
N TYR A 300 -20.46 -28.50 1.35
CA TYR A 300 -19.24 -29.02 0.70
C TYR A 300 -18.40 -29.92 1.59
N THR A 301 -18.54 -29.83 2.92
CA THR A 301 -17.69 -30.57 3.88
C THR A 301 -18.40 -31.75 4.54
N MET A 302 -19.74 -31.76 4.59
CA MET A 302 -20.49 -32.90 5.11
C MET A 302 -21.07 -33.72 3.95
N PRO A 303 -20.85 -35.06 3.92
CA PRO A 303 -21.47 -35.92 2.92
C PRO A 303 -23.01 -35.88 3.07
N PRO A 304 -23.77 -36.05 1.98
CA PRO A 304 -25.23 -36.09 2.06
C PRO A 304 -25.65 -37.20 3.03
N VAL A 305 -26.47 -36.82 4.00
CA VAL A 305 -27.05 -37.77 4.97
C VAL A 305 -27.88 -38.77 4.15
N ARG A 306 -27.45 -40.03 4.17
CA ARG A 306 -28.16 -41.16 3.56
C ARG A 306 -29.36 -41.56 4.39
#